data_AF-A0A7V5VVF7-F1
#
_entry.id   AF-A0A7V5VVF7-F1
#
_cell.length_a   1.000
_cell.length_b   1.000
_cell.length_c   1.000
_cell.angle_alpha   90.00
_cell.angle_beta   90.00
_cell.angle_gamma   90.00
#
_symmetry.space_group_name_H-M   'P 1'
#
loop_
_entity.id
_entity.type
_entity.pdbx_description
1 polymer ?
#
loop_
_entity_poly.entity_id
_entity_poly.type
_entity_poly.pdbx_seq_one_letter_code
_entity_poly.pdbx_strand_id
1 'polypeptide(L)'
;MNTRGVRWFLAAAMVCSVALAQGQLQQPPQPQIIKPKLSVGLVAFAINLINSVEIQGREVDAFLEVRKVLTDAFEQAQKANRKLDDQLTLEFQLPVAQNLVTLLQRARITGADAERFKQLMDAITAAAQQAASPQGGR
;
A
#
# COMPACT_ATOMS: atom_id res chain seq x y z
N MET A 1 -63.40 34.43 36.13
CA MET A 1 -63.79 35.51 35.19
C MET A 1 -62.55 36.11 34.56
N ASN A 2 -62.42 35.88 33.26
CA ASN A 2 -61.87 36.73 32.21
C ASN A 2 -61.10 38.02 32.61
N THR A 3 -59.84 38.16 32.14
CA THR A 3 -59.39 39.16 31.12
C THR A 3 -57.97 39.73 31.32
N ARG A 4 -57.19 39.61 30.22
CA ARG A 4 -56.41 40.64 29.49
C ARG A 4 -55.14 41.29 30.08
N GLY A 5 -54.14 41.39 29.19
CA GLY A 5 -53.13 42.47 29.15
C GLY A 5 -51.70 41.96 28.97
N VAL A 6 -51.27 41.62 27.75
CA VAL A 6 -50.38 42.44 26.88
C VAL A 6 -49.26 43.16 27.64
N ARG A 7 -48.01 42.76 27.38
CA ARG A 7 -46.94 43.67 26.93
C ARG A 7 -45.68 42.92 26.49
N TRP A 8 -45.43 43.01 25.20
CA TRP A 8 -44.19 42.63 24.53
C TRP A 8 -43.06 43.54 25.01
N PHE A 9 -42.00 42.95 25.53
CA PHE A 9 -40.68 43.56 25.56
C PHE A 9 -39.73 42.64 24.80
N LEU A 10 -39.36 43.05 23.59
CA LEU A 10 -38.15 42.59 22.93
C LEU A 10 -36.96 43.03 23.78
N ALA A 11 -36.16 42.08 24.24
CA ALA A 11 -34.81 42.31 24.70
C ALA A 11 -33.86 41.46 23.86
N ALA A 12 -33.06 42.14 23.06
CA ALA A 12 -32.00 41.57 22.25
C ALA A 12 -30.91 40.99 23.16
N ALA A 13 -30.61 39.69 23.01
CA ALA A 13 -29.40 39.08 23.52
C ALA A 13 -28.63 38.52 22.33
N MET A 14 -27.68 39.34 21.84
CA MET A 14 -26.70 38.96 20.84
C MET A 14 -25.70 38.00 21.49
N VAL A 15 -25.98 36.69 21.40
CA VAL A 15 -25.04 35.65 21.82
C VAL A 15 -24.06 35.42 20.68
N CYS A 16 -22.86 36.00 20.81
CA CYS A 16 -21.71 35.63 19.99
C CYS A 16 -21.42 34.14 20.20
N SER A 17 -21.88 33.32 19.25
CA SER A 17 -21.55 31.90 19.19
C SER A 17 -20.12 31.79 18.67
N VAL A 18 -19.15 31.70 19.59
CA VAL A 18 -17.77 31.33 19.24
C VAL A 18 -17.82 29.86 18.84
N ALA A 19 -17.93 29.62 17.54
CA ALA A 19 -17.76 28.30 16.97
C ALA A 19 -16.29 27.89 17.17
N LEU A 20 -16.04 27.09 18.20
CA LEU A 20 -14.81 26.32 18.33
C LEU A 20 -14.70 25.39 17.12
N ALA A 21 -13.93 25.82 16.12
CA ALA A 21 -13.42 24.94 15.08
C ALA A 21 -12.52 23.90 15.77
N GLN A 22 -13.11 22.78 16.17
CA GLN A 22 -12.36 21.57 16.47
C GLN A 22 -11.73 21.11 15.15
N GLY A 23 -10.51 21.58 14.89
CA GLY A 23 -9.63 20.96 13.92
C GLY A 23 -9.42 19.51 14.35
N GLN A 24 -10.19 18.60 13.76
CA GLN A 24 -9.87 17.18 13.83
C GLN A 24 -8.48 17.02 13.23
N LEU A 25 -7.49 16.77 14.10
CA LEU A 25 -6.18 16.28 13.69
C LEU A 25 -6.42 14.99 12.91
N GLN A 26 -6.46 15.09 11.58
CA GLN A 26 -6.42 13.93 10.69
C GLN A 26 -5.12 13.21 11.01
N GLN A 27 -5.21 12.08 11.71
CA GLN A 27 -4.07 11.17 11.84
C GLN A 27 -3.58 10.86 10.42
N PRO A 28 -2.27 10.98 10.14
CA PRO A 28 -1.75 10.62 8.83
C PRO A 28 -2.17 9.18 8.51
N PRO A 29 -2.66 8.92 7.29
CA PRO A 29 -3.10 7.59 6.90
C PRO A 29 -1.97 6.60 7.15
N GLN A 30 -2.29 5.52 7.88
CA GLN A 30 -1.30 4.48 8.17
C GLN A 30 -0.85 3.86 6.83
N PRO A 31 0.46 3.64 6.65
CA PRO A 31 0.96 3.03 5.43
C PRO A 31 0.37 1.62 5.29
N GLN A 32 -0.46 1.42 4.26
CA GLN A 32 -1.09 0.14 4.00
C GLN A 32 0.00 -0.85 3.55
N ILE A 33 0.14 -1.97 4.27
CA ILE A 33 1.11 -3.02 3.96
C ILE A 33 0.38 -4.20 3.30
N ILE A 34 0.94 -4.69 2.19
CA ILE A 34 0.51 -5.92 1.53
C ILE A 34 1.54 -7.03 1.77
N LYS A 35 1.07 -8.29 1.80
CA LYS A 35 1.89 -9.45 2.16
C LYS A 35 1.89 -10.55 1.08
N PRO A 36 2.45 -10.31 -0.12
CA PRO A 36 2.53 -11.33 -1.15
C PRO A 36 3.38 -12.52 -0.72
N LYS A 37 2.91 -13.72 -1.08
CA LYS A 37 3.62 -14.98 -0.89
C LYS A 37 4.29 -15.38 -2.21
N LEU A 38 5.61 -15.49 -2.20
CA LEU A 38 6.42 -15.80 -3.37
C LEU A 38 7.43 -16.89 -3.02
N SER A 39 7.72 -17.81 -3.94
CA SER A 39 8.85 -18.71 -3.75
C SER A 39 10.17 -17.94 -3.80
N VAL A 40 11.21 -18.46 -3.14
CA VAL A 40 12.58 -17.88 -3.22
C VAL A 40 13.02 -17.72 -4.68
N GLY A 41 12.69 -18.69 -5.55
CA GLY A 41 12.96 -18.63 -6.98
C GLY A 41 12.21 -17.49 -7.70
N LEU A 42 10.96 -17.21 -7.35
CA LEU A 42 10.22 -16.07 -7.90
C LEU A 42 10.77 -14.73 -7.41
N VAL A 43 11.27 -14.64 -6.18
CA VAL A 43 11.95 -13.42 -5.69
C VAL A 43 13.25 -13.19 -6.45
N ALA A 44 14.07 -14.22 -6.65
CA ALA A 44 15.29 -14.11 -7.47
C ALA A 44 14.97 -13.68 -8.91
N PHE A 45 13.92 -14.26 -9.50
CA PHE A 45 13.43 -13.86 -10.81
C PHE A 45 13.00 -12.39 -10.85
N ALA A 46 12.24 -11.91 -9.86
CA ALA A 46 11.82 -10.52 -9.76
C ALA A 46 13.01 -9.55 -9.67
N ILE A 47 14.03 -9.87 -8.87
CA ILE A 47 15.27 -9.08 -8.75
C ILE A 47 15.96 -8.96 -10.12
N ASN A 48 16.14 -10.08 -10.82
CA ASN A 48 16.77 -10.09 -12.13
C ASN A 48 15.96 -9.29 -13.16
N LEU A 49 14.64 -9.39 -13.10
CA LEU A 49 13.76 -8.71 -14.03
C LEU A 49 13.78 -7.19 -13.83
N ILE A 50 13.66 -6.69 -12.59
CA ILE A 50 13.72 -5.24 -12.35
C ILE A 50 15.10 -4.66 -12.68
N ASN A 51 16.18 -5.42 -12.48
CA ASN A 51 17.53 -4.98 -12.84
C ASN A 51 17.75 -4.84 -14.35
N SER A 52 16.87 -5.43 -15.17
CA SER A 52 16.91 -5.31 -16.63
C SER A 52 16.11 -4.12 -17.18
N VAL A 53 15.32 -3.45 -16.32
CA VAL A 53 14.46 -2.33 -16.73
C VAL A 53 15.26 -1.04 -16.80
N GLU A 54 15.14 -0.31 -17.90
CA GLU A 54 15.66 1.05 -18.01
C GLU A 54 14.86 2.00 -17.12
N ILE A 55 15.49 2.84 -16.32
CA ILE A 55 14.78 3.78 -15.43
C ILE A 55 15.04 5.24 -15.81
N GLN A 56 14.04 6.09 -15.61
CA GLN A 56 14.19 7.54 -15.71
C GLN A 56 14.75 8.10 -14.40
N GLY A 57 15.39 9.27 -14.44
CA GLY A 57 15.95 9.90 -13.24
C GLY A 57 14.95 10.07 -12.09
N ARG A 58 13.68 10.34 -12.41
CA ARG A 58 12.59 10.46 -11.41
C ARG A 58 12.17 9.13 -10.77
N GLU A 59 12.57 7.99 -11.33
CA GLU A 59 12.22 6.65 -10.87
C GLU A 59 13.31 6.01 -10.00
N VAL A 60 14.47 6.68 -9.83
CA VAL A 60 15.64 6.13 -9.12
C VAL A 60 15.29 5.71 -7.70
N ASP A 61 14.62 6.55 -6.92
CA ASP A 61 14.28 6.24 -5.53
C ASP A 61 13.30 5.07 -5.45
N ALA A 62 12.27 5.08 -6.31
CA ALA A 62 11.30 3.99 -6.41
C ALA A 62 11.97 2.65 -6.78
N PHE A 63 12.91 2.68 -7.71
CA PHE A 63 13.70 1.50 -8.09
C PHE A 63 14.56 0.99 -6.92
N LEU A 64 15.28 1.88 -6.24
CA LEU A 64 16.15 1.50 -5.12
C LEU A 64 15.34 0.90 -3.96
N GLU A 65 14.18 1.47 -3.66
CA GLU A 65 13.29 0.98 -2.60
C GLU A 65 12.75 -0.42 -2.93
N VAL A 66 12.23 -0.62 -4.14
CA VAL A 66 11.74 -1.94 -4.59
C VAL A 66 12.87 -2.97 -4.56
N ARG A 67 14.04 -2.62 -5.11
CA ARG A 67 15.21 -3.51 -5.13
C ARG A 67 15.65 -3.88 -3.72
N LYS A 68 15.63 -2.92 -2.78
CA LYS A 68 15.97 -3.16 -1.39
C LYS A 68 15.06 -4.20 -0.74
N VAL A 69 13.74 -4.04 -0.85
CA VAL A 69 12.78 -4.99 -0.25
C VAL A 69 12.99 -6.41 -0.78
N LEU A 70 13.16 -6.55 -2.09
CA LEU A 70 13.37 -7.86 -2.71
C LEU A 70 14.73 -8.48 -2.31
N THR A 71 15.80 -7.68 -2.33
CA THR A 71 17.15 -8.15 -2.00
C THR A 71 17.27 -8.52 -0.53
N ASP A 72 16.73 -7.70 0.37
CA ASP A 72 16.73 -7.98 1.81
C ASP A 72 15.96 -9.28 2.11
N ALA A 73 14.81 -9.51 1.47
CA ALA A 73 14.04 -10.75 1.61
C ALA A 73 14.81 -11.97 1.07
N PHE A 74 15.48 -11.83 -0.08
CA PHE A 74 16.25 -12.90 -0.70
C PHE A 74 17.51 -13.25 0.12
N GLU A 75 18.23 -12.25 0.63
CA GLU A 75 19.38 -12.46 1.50
C GLU A 75 18.99 -13.13 2.82
N GLN A 76 17.87 -12.74 3.42
CA GLN A 76 17.34 -13.41 4.62
C GLN A 76 17.02 -14.88 4.34
N ALA A 77 16.42 -15.18 3.18
CA ALA A 77 16.13 -16.55 2.76
C ALA A 77 17.42 -17.38 2.56
N GLN A 78 18.45 -16.80 1.94
CA GLN A 78 19.75 -17.44 1.77
C GLN A 78 20.44 -17.70 3.12
N LYS A 79 20.44 -16.72 4.03
CA LYS A 79 20.99 -16.88 5.40
C LYS A 79 20.25 -17.98 6.18
N ALA A 80 18.96 -18.16 5.91
CA ALA A 80 18.14 -19.23 6.47
C ALA A 80 18.24 -20.57 5.71
N ASN A 81 19.12 -20.69 4.71
CA ASN A 81 19.28 -21.86 3.83
C ASN A 81 17.98 -22.33 3.18
N ARG A 82 17.09 -21.39 2.83
CA ARG A 82 15.85 -21.73 2.12
C ARG A 82 16.13 -22.12 0.69
N LYS A 83 15.40 -23.12 0.20
CA LYS A 83 15.45 -23.64 -1.17
C LYS A 83 14.61 -22.77 -2.11
N LEU A 84 14.81 -22.94 -3.41
CA LEU A 84 14.14 -22.15 -4.45
C LEU A 84 12.60 -22.29 -4.43
N ASP A 85 12.09 -23.43 -3.99
CA ASP A 85 10.69 -23.78 -3.87
C ASP A 85 10.05 -23.31 -2.55
N ASP A 86 10.86 -22.95 -1.54
CA ASP A 86 10.36 -22.46 -0.26
C ASP A 86 9.62 -21.12 -0.44
N GLN A 87 8.53 -20.94 0.30
CA GLN A 87 7.71 -19.73 0.28
C GLN A 87 8.27 -18.65 1.20
N LEU A 88 8.28 -17.41 0.73
CA LEU A 88 8.58 -16.18 1.44
C LEU A 88 7.32 -15.32 1.50
N THR A 89 7.09 -14.67 2.63
CA THR A 89 6.09 -13.59 2.72
C THR A 89 6.84 -12.28 2.73
N LEU A 90 6.65 -11.46 1.70
CA LEU A 90 7.30 -10.16 1.59
C LEU A 90 6.37 -9.09 2.16
N GLU A 91 6.92 -8.09 2.85
CA GLU A 91 6.15 -6.96 3.36
C GLU A 91 6.41 -5.75 2.48
N PHE A 92 5.42 -5.38 1.66
CA PHE A 92 5.48 -4.18 0.84
C PHE A 92 4.54 -3.12 1.41
N GLN A 93 5.04 -1.90 1.56
CA GLN A 93 4.12 -0.76 1.59
C GLN A 93 3.44 -0.67 0.22
N LEU A 94 2.15 -0.36 0.19
CA LEU A 94 1.36 -0.33 -1.04
C LEU A 94 1.98 0.55 -2.15
N PRO A 95 2.55 1.75 -1.86
CA PRO A 95 3.23 2.53 -2.88
C PRO A 95 4.44 1.80 -3.50
N VAL A 96 5.19 1.05 -2.70
CA VAL A 96 6.34 0.26 -3.16
C VAL A 96 5.91 -0.91 -4.03
N ALA A 97 4.82 -1.60 -3.65
CA ALA A 97 4.23 -2.64 -4.49
C ALA A 97 3.74 -2.09 -5.83
N GLN A 98 3.14 -0.89 -5.84
CA GLN A 98 2.72 -0.23 -7.06
C GLN A 98 3.92 0.14 -7.95
N ASN A 99 5.01 0.63 -7.36
CA ASN A 99 6.26 0.89 -8.07
C ASN A 99 6.84 -0.39 -8.68
N LEU A 100 6.84 -1.49 -7.93
CA LEU A 100 7.27 -2.80 -8.44
C LEU A 100 6.46 -3.20 -9.66
N VAL A 101 5.12 -3.12 -9.60
CA VAL A 101 4.25 -3.45 -10.74
C VAL A 101 4.55 -2.55 -11.95
N THR A 102 4.70 -1.25 -11.74
CA THR A 102 5.03 -0.29 -12.81
C THR A 102 6.38 -0.63 -13.48
N LEU A 103 7.40 -0.98 -12.70
CA LEU A 103 8.70 -1.40 -13.23
C LEU A 103 8.59 -2.71 -13.99
N LEU A 104 7.89 -3.70 -13.43
CA LEU A 104 7.68 -5.03 -14.04
C LEU A 104 6.94 -4.96 -15.38
N GLN A 105 5.96 -4.07 -15.52
CA GLN A 105 5.21 -3.86 -16.77
C GLN A 105 6.09 -3.36 -17.93
N ARG A 106 7.26 -2.81 -17.64
CA ARG A 106 8.23 -2.32 -18.64
C ARG A 106 9.27 -3.37 -19.01
N ALA A 107 9.33 -4.48 -18.28
CA ALA A 107 10.31 -5.51 -18.50
C ALA A 107 10.01 -6.31 -19.77
N ARG A 108 11.06 -6.77 -20.46
CA ARG A 108 10.94 -7.68 -21.61
C ARG A 108 11.02 -9.11 -21.11
N ILE A 109 10.08 -9.94 -21.54
CA ILE A 109 9.92 -11.31 -21.02
C ILE A 109 9.93 -12.29 -22.17
N THR A 110 10.69 -13.36 -22.03
CA THR A 110 10.71 -14.45 -23.01
C THR A 110 9.46 -15.32 -22.82
N GLY A 111 9.04 -16.04 -23.86
CA GLY A 111 7.93 -16.99 -23.73
C GLY A 111 8.17 -18.04 -22.63
N ALA A 112 9.42 -18.44 -22.40
CA ALA A 112 9.79 -19.40 -21.34
C ALA A 112 9.57 -18.86 -19.92
N ASP A 113 9.51 -17.53 -19.76
CA ASP A 113 9.34 -16.86 -18.46
C ASP A 113 7.91 -16.40 -18.20
N ALA A 114 7.01 -16.54 -19.17
CA ALA A 114 5.65 -16.02 -19.11
C ALA A 114 4.87 -16.52 -17.89
N GLU A 115 4.99 -17.82 -17.58
CA GLU A 115 4.34 -18.43 -16.43
C GLU A 115 4.87 -17.87 -15.10
N ARG A 116 6.19 -17.73 -14.97
CA ARG A 116 6.83 -17.16 -13.76
C ARG A 116 6.43 -15.71 -13.56
N PHE A 117 6.36 -14.94 -14.65
CA PHE A 117 5.90 -13.56 -14.58
C PHE A 117 4.43 -13.47 -14.15
N LYS A 118 3.57 -14.31 -14.72
CA LYS A 118 2.16 -14.37 -14.32
C LYS A 118 2.00 -14.69 -12.84
N GLN A 119 2.72 -15.70 -12.34
CA GLN A 119 2.70 -16.07 -10.93
C GLN A 119 3.14 -14.92 -10.01
N LEU A 120 4.18 -14.19 -10.40
CA LEU A 120 4.65 -13.01 -9.66
C LEU A 120 3.56 -11.92 -9.60
N MET A 121 2.97 -11.58 -10.74
CA MET A 121 1.92 -10.54 -10.84
C MET A 121 0.64 -10.93 -10.09
N ASP A 122 0.22 -12.19 -10.21
CA ASP A 122 -0.96 -12.73 -9.53
C ASP A 122 -0.77 -12.68 -8.00
N ALA A 123 0.42 -13.04 -7.49
CA ALA A 123 0.71 -12.99 -6.06
C ALA A 123 0.68 -11.56 -5.48
N ILE A 124 1.21 -10.56 -6.20
CA ILE A 124 1.16 -9.15 -5.79
C ILE A 124 -0.28 -8.66 -5.79
N THR A 125 -1.04 -8.97 -6.85
CA THR A 125 -2.42 -8.53 -7.02
C THR A 125 -3.33 -9.16 -5.96
N ALA A 126 -3.17 -10.45 -5.69
CA ALA A 126 -3.93 -11.15 -4.66
C ALA A 126 -3.66 -10.56 -3.26
N ALA A 127 -2.40 -10.21 -2.95
CA ALA A 127 -2.06 -9.57 -1.69
C ALA A 127 -2.66 -8.17 -1.56
N ALA A 128 -2.69 -7.39 -2.65
CA ALA A 128 -3.33 -6.08 -2.66
C ALA A 128 -4.85 -6.17 -2.44
N GLN A 129 -5.53 -7.14 -3.08
CA GLN A 129 -6.97 -7.37 -2.90
C GLN A 129 -7.32 -7.81 -1.47
N GLN A 130 -6.49 -8.67 -0.86
CA GLN A 130 -6.65 -9.09 0.53
C GLN A 130 -6.45 -7.92 1.51
N ALA A 131 -5.54 -6.99 1.21
CA ALA A 131 -5.33 -5.80 2.03
C ALA A 131 -6.42 -4.74 1.86
N ALA A 132 -7.12 -4.71 0.72
CA ALA A 132 -8.24 -3.80 0.45
C ALA A 132 -9.57 -4.28 1.05
N SER A 133 -9.69 -5.58 1.32
CA SER A 133 -10.80 -6.15 2.07
C SER A 133 -10.51 -5.93 3.55
N PRO A 134 -11.19 -5.03 4.28
CA PRO A 134 -11.03 -4.96 5.72
C PRO A 134 -11.31 -6.36 6.27
N GLN A 135 -10.35 -6.95 6.99
CA GLN A 135 -10.61 -8.14 7.76
C GLN A 135 -11.70 -7.82 8.78
N GLY A 136 -12.94 -8.09 8.39
CA GLY A 136 -14.16 -7.84 9.13
C GLY A 136 -14.97 -9.11 9.23
N GLY A 137 -14.63 -9.91 10.25
CA GLY A 137 -15.62 -10.62 11.04
C GLY A 137 -16.09 -12.00 10.56
N ARG A 138 -15.53 -13.02 11.23
CA ARG A 138 -16.15 -14.26 11.72
C ARG A 138 -16.88 -15.15 10.71
#